data_AF-A0A397V0F5-F1
#
_entry.id   AF-A0A397V0F5-F1
#
_cell.length_a   1.000
_cell.length_b   1.000
_cell.length_c   1.000
_cell.angle_alpha   90.00
_cell.angle_beta   90.00
_cell.angle_gamma   90.00
#
_symmetry.space_group_name_H-M   'P 1'
#
loop_
_entity.id
_entity.type
_entity.pdbx_description
1 polymer ?
#
loop_
_entity_poly.entity_id
_entity_poly.type
_entity_poly.pdbx_seq_one_letter_code
_entity_poly.pdbx_strand_id
1 'polypeptide(L)'
;MQPAWCLSCDPDMTTKWTSRNKDIDDFMKMFQLRNRNFEDAIEWIPFDRLSHIKKIGKGGFGSVYSATWLDGIRKAEKIDSNNYYKKSRILNSIVALKALTSSKENNFDPLKEFKSLMTCKVQYYNTKLAIYGITQNVETKEYFIVFQYANNGSLYKYLRNNFDRLT
;
A
#
# COMPACT_ATOMS: atom_id res chain seq x y z
N MET A 1 19.07 12.27 -14.80
CA MET A 1 18.68 12.51 -13.40
C MET A 1 18.03 11.24 -12.86
N GLN A 2 18.24 10.90 -11.59
CA GLN A 2 17.53 9.80 -10.88
C GLN A 2 16.01 9.89 -11.12
N PRO A 3 15.22 8.81 -10.89
CA PRO A 3 13.76 8.89 -10.89
C PRO A 3 13.26 9.70 -9.67
N ALA A 4 13.79 10.90 -9.46
CA ALA A 4 13.55 11.75 -8.32
C ALA A 4 12.08 12.16 -8.34
N TRP A 5 11.34 11.61 -7.39
CA TRP A 5 9.98 11.99 -7.10
C TRP A 5 9.96 13.40 -6.52
N CYS A 6 9.10 14.27 -7.05
CA CYS A 6 8.85 15.62 -6.53
C CYS A 6 7.35 15.78 -6.28
N LEU A 7 7.00 16.20 -5.06
CA LEU A 7 5.62 16.47 -4.64
C LEU A 7 4.93 17.47 -5.57
N SER A 8 5.66 18.50 -6.01
CA SER A 8 5.16 19.54 -6.92
C SER A 8 4.96 19.08 -8.35
N CYS A 9 5.56 17.96 -8.76
CA CYS A 9 5.47 17.44 -10.13
C CYS A 9 4.47 16.30 -10.28
N ASP A 10 3.72 16.00 -9.21
CA ASP A 10 2.69 14.97 -9.16
C ASP A 10 1.37 15.61 -8.67
N PRO A 11 0.57 16.18 -9.58
CA PRO A 11 -0.67 16.88 -9.21
C PRO A 11 -1.68 15.96 -8.53
N ASP A 12 -1.60 14.64 -8.77
CA ASP A 12 -2.45 13.64 -8.11
C ASP A 12 -2.17 13.56 -6.60
N MET A 13 -0.95 13.91 -6.18
CA MET A 13 -0.53 13.84 -4.78
C MET A 13 -0.89 15.09 -3.97
N THR A 14 -0.94 16.25 -4.62
CA THR A 14 -1.12 17.54 -3.93
C THR A 14 -2.56 18.01 -3.86
N THR A 15 -3.47 17.46 -4.67
CA THR A 15 -4.82 18.02 -4.83
C THR A 15 -5.98 17.01 -4.78
N LYS A 16 -5.75 15.70 -4.89
CA LYS A 16 -6.85 14.76 -5.18
C LYS A 16 -7.49 14.07 -3.99
N TRP A 17 -6.89 14.10 -2.80
CA TRP A 17 -7.45 13.36 -1.67
C TRP A 17 -7.10 13.93 -0.30
N THR A 18 -8.02 13.74 0.64
CA THR A 18 -7.83 13.87 2.09
C THR A 18 -8.54 12.68 2.73
N SER A 19 -7.92 12.09 3.74
CA SER A 19 -8.56 11.06 4.56
C SER A 19 -9.68 11.61 5.45
N ARG A 20 -9.85 12.95 5.49
CA ARG A 20 -10.63 13.69 6.49
C ARG A 20 -10.14 13.48 7.93
N ASN A 21 -8.93 12.95 8.10
CA ASN A 21 -8.24 12.83 9.37
C ASN A 21 -6.85 13.48 9.23
N LYS A 22 -6.70 14.63 9.89
CA LYS A 22 -5.50 15.47 9.77
C LYS A 22 -4.22 14.71 10.16
N ASP A 23 -4.27 13.85 11.17
CA ASP A 23 -3.10 13.10 11.62
C ASP A 23 -2.61 12.10 10.55
N ILE A 24 -3.53 11.48 9.81
CA ILE A 24 -3.19 10.57 8.71
C ILE A 24 -2.63 11.37 7.55
N ASP A 25 -3.29 12.48 7.21
CA ASP A 25 -2.88 13.33 6.09
C ASP A 25 -1.47 13.91 6.33
N ASP A 26 -1.19 14.42 7.53
CA ASP A 26 0.11 14.96 7.91
C ASP A 26 1.18 13.86 7.96
N PHE A 27 0.83 12.67 8.49
CA PHE A 27 1.73 11.51 8.48
C PHE A 27 2.07 11.09 7.05
N MET A 28 1.08 10.91 6.17
CA MET A 28 1.31 10.51 4.77
C MET A 28 2.16 11.54 4.04
N LYS A 29 1.87 12.84 4.17
CA LYS A 29 2.70 13.91 3.59
C LYS A 29 4.16 13.84 4.06
N MET A 30 4.40 13.54 5.32
CA MET A 30 5.76 13.35 5.83
C MET A 30 6.49 12.17 5.15
N PHE A 31 5.82 11.03 4.95
CA PHE A 31 6.43 9.88 4.23
C PHE A 31 6.72 10.19 2.79
N GLN A 32 5.77 10.84 2.14
CA GLN A 32 5.86 11.30 0.78
C GLN A 32 7.12 12.17 0.60
N LEU A 33 7.33 13.20 1.42
CA LEU A 33 8.52 14.07 1.33
C LEU A 33 9.87 13.33 1.46
N ARG A 34 9.89 12.17 2.13
CA ARG A 34 11.09 11.34 2.28
C ARG A 34 11.27 10.33 1.14
N ASN A 35 10.22 10.09 0.37
CA ASN A 35 10.22 9.09 -0.68
C ASN A 35 10.84 9.64 -1.96
N ARG A 36 11.66 8.83 -2.62
CA ARG A 36 12.40 9.24 -3.80
C ARG A 36 11.87 8.62 -5.09
N ASN A 37 11.04 7.58 -5.02
CA ASN A 37 10.54 6.86 -6.19
C ASN A 37 9.05 7.09 -6.40
N PHE A 38 8.64 7.26 -7.66
CA PHE A 38 7.24 7.43 -8.04
C PHE A 38 6.36 6.22 -7.68
N GLU A 39 6.91 5.01 -7.81
CA GLU A 39 6.20 3.75 -7.57
C GLU A 39 6.03 3.44 -6.07
N ASP A 40 6.87 4.02 -5.22
CA ASP A 40 6.82 3.81 -3.77
C ASP A 40 5.88 4.76 -3.04
N ALA A 41 5.31 5.72 -3.76
CA ALA A 41 4.38 6.72 -3.26
C ALA A 41 3.22 6.07 -2.50
N ILE A 42 3.01 6.52 -1.26
CA ILE A 42 1.90 6.05 -0.42
C ILE A 42 0.67 6.92 -0.68
N GLU A 43 -0.45 6.27 -0.93
CA GLU A 43 -1.71 6.90 -1.31
C GLU A 43 -2.80 6.69 -0.25
N TRP A 44 -3.64 7.69 -0.04
CA TRP A 44 -4.99 7.43 0.46
C TRP A 44 -5.82 6.88 -0.70
N ILE A 45 -6.35 5.67 -0.52
CA ILE A 45 -7.14 4.99 -1.54
C ILE A 45 -8.61 5.08 -1.13
N PRO A 46 -9.45 5.83 -1.86
CA PRO A 46 -10.88 5.85 -1.57
C PRO A 46 -11.46 4.44 -1.67
N PHE A 47 -12.25 4.04 -0.67
CA PHE A 47 -12.67 2.64 -0.52
C PHE A 47 -13.57 2.16 -1.67
N ASP A 48 -14.33 3.07 -2.28
CA ASP A 48 -15.14 2.84 -3.47
C ASP A 48 -14.33 2.55 -4.75
N ARG A 49 -13.01 2.82 -4.74
CA ARG A 49 -12.08 2.43 -5.81
C ARG A 49 -11.57 1.00 -5.66
N LEU A 50 -11.98 0.29 -4.60
CA LEU A 50 -11.68 -1.12 -4.35
C LEU A 50 -12.93 -1.96 -4.59
N SER A 51 -12.88 -2.81 -5.62
CA SER A 51 -13.99 -3.69 -5.99
C SER A 51 -13.66 -5.17 -5.73
N HIS A 52 -14.67 -6.04 -5.78
CA HIS A 52 -14.51 -7.49 -5.63
C HIS A 52 -13.76 -7.89 -4.35
N ILE A 53 -14.06 -7.19 -3.25
CA ILE A 53 -13.39 -7.43 -1.96
C ILE A 53 -13.78 -8.82 -1.45
N LYS A 54 -12.79 -9.70 -1.29
CA LYS A 54 -12.97 -11.08 -0.85
C LYS A 54 -12.00 -11.41 0.27
N LYS A 55 -12.50 -12.00 1.36
CA LYS A 55 -11.66 -12.47 2.46
C LYS A 55 -10.82 -13.66 1.99
N ILE A 56 -9.50 -13.60 2.19
CA ILE A 56 -8.54 -14.63 1.76
C ILE A 56 -7.79 -15.27 2.93
N GLY A 57 -7.86 -14.69 4.12
CA GLY A 57 -7.23 -15.25 5.31
C GLY A 57 -7.62 -14.53 6.59
N LYS A 58 -7.43 -15.22 7.71
CA LYS A 58 -7.52 -14.66 9.07
C LYS A 58 -6.47 -15.34 9.94
N GLY A 59 -5.72 -14.56 10.71
CA GLY A 59 -4.76 -15.07 11.68
C GLY A 59 -4.77 -14.24 12.96
N GLY A 60 -3.78 -14.46 13.83
CA GLY A 60 -3.61 -13.68 15.06
C GLY A 60 -3.36 -12.18 14.82
N PHE A 61 -2.89 -11.81 13.63
CA PHE A 61 -2.59 -10.44 13.22
C PHE A 61 -3.68 -9.78 12.36
N GLY A 62 -4.92 -10.26 12.46
CA GLY A 62 -6.07 -9.69 11.76
C GLY A 62 -6.53 -10.50 10.54
N SER A 63 -7.50 -9.92 9.82
CA SER A 63 -8.06 -10.50 8.59
C SER A 63 -7.40 -9.88 7.36
N VAL A 64 -7.22 -10.70 6.32
CA VAL A 64 -6.67 -10.27 5.03
C VAL A 64 -7.70 -10.54 3.94
N TYR A 65 -7.83 -9.58 3.03
CA TYR A 65 -8.73 -9.60 1.90
C TYR A 65 -7.93 -9.38 0.60
N SER A 66 -8.46 -9.84 -0.52
CA SER A 66 -8.06 -9.41 -1.86
C SER A 66 -9.07 -8.41 -2.39
N ALA A 67 -8.64 -7.46 -3.20
CA ALA A 67 -9.52 -6.53 -3.92
C ALA A 67 -8.92 -6.18 -5.28
N THR A 68 -9.76 -5.69 -6.19
CA THR A 68 -9.33 -5.05 -7.44
C THR A 68 -9.32 -3.54 -7.25
N TRP A 69 -8.14 -2.93 -7.34
CA TRP A 69 -7.98 -1.49 -7.29
C TRP A 69 -8.13 -0.88 -8.69
N LEU A 70 -9.21 -0.14 -8.89
CA LEU A 70 -9.62 0.37 -10.21
C LEU A 70 -8.62 1.39 -10.76
N ASP A 71 -8.13 2.31 -9.93
CA ASP A 71 -7.13 3.30 -10.34
C ASP A 71 -5.76 2.68 -10.61
N GLY A 72 -5.48 1.55 -9.97
CA GLY A 72 -4.29 0.77 -10.25
C GLY A 72 -3.00 1.29 -9.63
N ILE A 73 -1.96 0.48 -9.80
CA ILE A 73 -0.64 0.69 -9.18
C ILE A 73 0.20 1.62 -10.06
N ARG A 74 0.89 2.57 -9.43
CA ARG A 74 1.83 3.49 -10.11
C ARG A 74 2.99 2.70 -10.73
N LYS A 75 3.36 3.09 -11.94
CA LYS A 75 4.49 2.50 -12.68
C LYS A 75 5.34 3.59 -13.33
N ALA A 76 6.66 3.44 -13.25
CA ALA A 76 7.62 4.26 -13.96
C ALA A 76 8.45 3.40 -14.91
N GLU A 77 8.25 3.58 -16.22
CA GLU A 77 8.97 2.81 -17.24
C GLU A 77 10.02 3.67 -17.92
N LYS A 78 11.26 3.18 -17.99
CA LYS A 78 12.34 3.85 -18.72
C LYS A 78 12.07 3.76 -20.22
N ILE A 79 12.01 4.91 -20.90
CA ILE A 79 11.70 4.97 -22.34
C ILE A 79 12.96 4.99 -23.19
N ASP A 80 14.06 5.58 -22.69
CA ASP A 80 15.28 5.75 -23.46
C ASP A 80 16.56 5.61 -22.61
N SER A 81 17.72 5.63 -23.28
CA SER A 81 19.04 5.61 -22.63
C SER A 81 19.33 6.87 -21.80
N ASN A 82 18.60 7.96 -22.01
CA ASN A 82 18.81 9.27 -21.37
C ASN A 82 18.15 9.37 -19.99
N ASN A 83 17.64 8.27 -19.45
CA ASN A 83 16.92 8.21 -18.17
C ASN A 83 15.62 9.01 -18.19
N TYR A 84 14.93 9.05 -19.33
CA TYR A 84 13.55 9.51 -19.39
C TYR A 84 12.59 8.40 -18.94
N TYR A 85 11.63 8.73 -18.07
CA TYR A 85 10.67 7.78 -17.51
C TYR A 85 9.24 8.19 -17.85
N LYS A 86 8.46 7.23 -18.39
CA LYS A 86 7.01 7.32 -18.52
C LYS A 86 6.37 7.00 -17.19
N LYS A 87 5.66 7.96 -16.60
CA LYS A 87 4.81 7.73 -15.42
C LYS A 87 3.43 7.26 -15.91
N SER A 88 2.93 6.15 -15.36
CA SER A 88 1.63 5.57 -15.71
C SER A 88 1.04 4.79 -14.54
N ARG A 89 -0.14 4.19 -14.74
CA ARG A 89 -0.77 3.27 -13.79
C ARG A 89 -1.17 1.96 -14.46
N ILE A 90 -1.02 0.85 -13.75
CA ILE A 90 -1.54 -0.46 -14.12
C ILE A 90 -2.96 -0.58 -13.56
N LEU A 91 -3.96 -0.20 -14.36
CA LEU A 91 -5.37 -0.20 -13.96
C LEU A 91 -5.86 -1.59 -13.55
N ASN A 92 -6.93 -1.64 -12.75
CA ASN A 92 -7.57 -2.89 -12.31
C ASN A 92 -6.59 -3.90 -11.67
N SER A 93 -5.64 -3.39 -10.88
CA SER A 93 -4.63 -4.22 -10.23
C SER A 93 -5.19 -4.96 -9.02
N ILE A 94 -4.83 -6.24 -8.87
CA ILE A 94 -5.17 -7.02 -7.67
C ILE A 94 -4.25 -6.59 -6.51
N VAL A 95 -4.86 -6.26 -5.38
CA VAL A 95 -4.18 -5.84 -4.14
C VAL A 95 -4.63 -6.68 -2.96
N ALA A 96 -3.79 -6.72 -1.91
CA ALA A 96 -4.13 -7.30 -0.62
C ALA A 96 -4.51 -6.19 0.36
N LEU A 97 -5.62 -6.35 1.08
CA LEU A 97 -6.06 -5.47 2.15
C LEU A 97 -5.87 -6.17 3.49
N LYS A 98 -5.03 -5.62 4.36
CA LYS A 98 -4.91 -6.09 5.75
C LYS A 98 -5.74 -5.19 6.65
N ALA A 99 -6.73 -5.76 7.32
CA ALA A 99 -7.53 -5.04 8.29
C ALA A 99 -6.67 -4.65 9.50
N LEU A 100 -6.70 -3.37 9.87
CA LEU A 100 -6.13 -2.88 11.11
C LEU A 100 -7.13 -3.12 12.23
N THR A 101 -6.89 -4.17 13.01
CA THR A 101 -7.76 -4.49 14.15
C THR A 101 -7.67 -3.40 15.21
N SER A 102 -8.77 -2.71 15.48
CA SER A 102 -8.92 -1.91 16.68
C SER A 102 -8.93 -2.82 17.90
N SER A 103 -7.86 -2.83 18.72
CA SER A 103 -7.99 -3.45 20.04
C SER A 103 -8.99 -2.62 20.84
N LYS A 104 -9.86 -3.27 21.62
CA LYS A 104 -10.91 -2.61 22.43
C LYS A 104 -10.35 -1.88 23.66
N GLU A 105 -9.05 -1.59 23.70
CA GLU A 105 -8.42 -0.88 24.81
C GLU A 105 -8.55 0.63 24.59
N ASN A 106 -8.84 1.36 25.67
CA ASN A 106 -9.26 2.76 25.68
C ASN A 106 -8.22 3.79 25.15
N ASN A 107 -7.10 3.35 24.58
CA ASN A 107 -6.01 4.19 24.04
C ASN A 107 -5.46 3.69 22.68
N PHE A 108 -6.27 2.97 21.90
CA PHE A 108 -5.81 2.38 20.65
C PHE A 108 -5.65 3.41 19.52
N ASP A 109 -4.42 3.64 19.06
CA ASP A 109 -4.16 4.30 17.77
C ASP A 109 -4.42 3.30 16.63
N PRO A 110 -5.50 3.46 15.84
CA PRO A 110 -5.86 2.53 14.77
C PRO A 110 -4.78 2.38 13.70
N LEU A 111 -3.81 3.29 13.67
CA LEU A 111 -2.77 3.38 12.67
C LEU A 111 -1.40 3.05 13.21
N LYS A 112 -1.28 2.66 14.49
CA LYS A 112 0.01 2.32 15.10
C LYS A 112 0.81 1.34 14.25
N GLU A 113 0.15 0.30 13.74
CA GLU A 113 0.79 -0.69 12.88
C GLU A 113 1.26 -0.08 11.55
N PHE A 114 0.39 0.68 10.86
CA PHE A 114 0.75 1.37 9.63
C PHE A 114 1.94 2.32 9.85
N LYS A 115 1.92 3.09 10.94
CA LYS A 115 2.99 4.03 11.28
C LYS A 115 4.32 3.31 11.53
N SER A 116 4.28 2.19 12.24
CA SER A 116 5.44 1.35 12.51
C SER A 116 6.02 0.76 11.21
N LEU A 117 5.17 0.20 10.34
CA LEU A 117 5.59 -0.36 9.04
C LEU A 117 6.23 0.70 8.15
N MET A 118 5.62 1.87 8.06
CA MET A 118 6.14 2.98 7.27
C MET A 118 7.50 3.48 7.80
N THR A 119 7.64 3.57 9.13
CA THR A 119 8.91 3.91 9.78
C THR A 119 10.01 2.89 9.44
N CYS A 120 9.70 1.59 9.49
CA CYS A 120 10.63 0.54 9.09
C CYS A 120 11.01 0.63 7.60
N LYS A 121 10.04 0.91 6.71
CA LYS A 121 10.30 1.09 5.27
C LYS A 121 11.33 2.20 5.02
N VAL A 122 11.21 3.33 5.70
CA VAL A 122 12.13 4.47 5.56
C VAL A 122 13.51 4.20 6.16
N GLN A 123 13.58 3.51 7.30
CA GLN A 123 14.86 3.29 8.00
C GLN A 123 15.70 2.19 7.36
N TYR A 124 15.07 1.10 6.89
CA TYR A 124 15.79 -0.11 6.50
C TYR A 124 15.82 -0.36 4.99
N TYR A 125 15.08 0.42 4.17
CA TYR A 125 15.01 0.34 2.70
C TYR A 125 14.77 -1.07 2.09
N ASN A 126 14.42 -2.07 2.89
CA ASN A 126 14.49 -3.49 2.50
C ASN A 126 13.13 -4.23 2.60
N THR A 127 12.01 -3.51 2.61
CA THR A 127 10.70 -4.16 2.57
C THR A 127 10.42 -4.62 1.14
N LYS A 128 10.57 -5.93 0.88
CA LYS A 128 10.26 -6.53 -0.43
C LYS A 128 8.77 -6.49 -0.79
N LEU A 129 7.88 -6.43 0.21
CA LEU A 129 6.44 -6.32 -0.03
C LEU A 129 6.06 -4.85 -0.22
N ALA A 130 5.54 -4.50 -1.39
CA ALA A 130 5.13 -3.12 -1.64
C ALA A 130 3.90 -2.75 -0.79
N ILE A 131 3.98 -1.57 -0.17
CA ILE A 131 2.86 -0.91 0.51
C ILE A 131 2.42 0.19 -0.44
N TYR A 132 1.16 0.16 -0.87
CA TYR A 132 0.60 1.16 -1.77
C TYR A 132 -0.10 2.28 -1.03
N GLY A 133 -0.68 2.00 0.14
CA GLY A 133 -1.52 2.99 0.77
C GLY A 133 -2.30 2.50 1.95
N ILE A 134 -3.24 3.36 2.35
CA ILE A 134 -4.24 3.07 3.37
C ILE A 134 -5.62 3.46 2.83
N THR A 135 -6.63 2.73 3.28
CA THR A 135 -8.04 3.00 2.98
C THR A 135 -8.87 2.85 4.24
N GLN A 136 -10.08 3.42 4.24
CA GLN A 136 -11.05 3.24 5.31
C GLN A 136 -12.41 2.87 4.71
N ASN A 137 -12.99 1.79 5.20
CA ASN A 137 -14.37 1.45 4.87
C ASN A 137 -15.31 2.54 5.43
N VAL A 138 -16.08 3.17 4.55
CA VAL A 138 -16.96 4.29 4.91
C VAL A 138 -18.08 3.84 5.87
N GLU A 139 -18.54 2.60 5.75
CA GLU A 139 -19.62 2.03 6.57
C GLU A 139 -19.10 1.53 7.92
N THR A 140 -18.09 0.66 7.92
CA THR A 140 -17.58 0.02 9.15
C THR A 140 -16.58 0.88 9.92
N LYS A 141 -16.07 1.95 9.29
CA LYS A 141 -14.97 2.79 9.79
C LYS A 141 -13.64 2.06 10.00
N GLU A 142 -13.56 0.79 9.60
CA GLU A 142 -12.35 -0.01 9.67
C GLU A 142 -11.30 0.49 8.67
N TYR A 143 -10.05 0.57 9.12
CA TYR A 143 -8.92 0.90 8.27
C TYR A 143 -8.27 -0.35 7.71
N PHE A 144 -7.74 -0.24 6.49
CA PHE A 144 -6.99 -1.30 5.86
C PHE A 144 -5.69 -0.75 5.28
N ILE A 145 -4.60 -1.46 5.48
CA ILE A 145 -3.37 -1.22 4.72
C ILE A 145 -3.47 -1.97 3.41
N VAL A 146 -3.12 -1.29 2.31
CA VAL A 146 -3.14 -1.84 0.95
C VAL A 146 -1.72 -2.25 0.56
N PHE A 147 -1.54 -3.54 0.28
CA PHE A 147 -0.28 -4.16 -0.09
C PHE A 147 -0.32 -4.76 -1.50
N GLN A 148 0.86 -5.04 -2.03
CA GLN A 148 1.04 -5.99 -3.13
C GLN A 148 0.35 -7.32 -2.83
N TYR A 149 -0.40 -7.82 -3.79
CA TYR A 149 -0.99 -9.16 -3.71
C TYR A 149 0.06 -10.24 -4.03
N ALA A 150 0.20 -11.23 -3.15
CA ALA A 150 1.10 -12.36 -3.35
C ALA A 150 0.38 -13.53 -4.04
N ASN A 151 0.60 -13.68 -5.35
CA ASN A 151 -0.08 -14.66 -6.20
C ASN A 151 0.10 -16.13 -5.75
N ASN A 152 1.20 -16.43 -5.07
CA ASN A 152 1.53 -17.78 -4.61
C ASN A 152 0.90 -18.14 -3.24
N GLY A 153 0.08 -17.26 -2.68
CA GLY A 153 -0.57 -17.46 -1.39
C GLY A 153 0.39 -17.33 -0.21
N SER A 154 0.05 -17.95 0.92
CA SER A 154 0.87 -17.89 2.13
C SER A 154 2.17 -18.69 1.97
N LEU A 155 3.21 -18.31 2.71
CA LEU A 155 4.48 -19.04 2.76
C LEU A 155 4.25 -20.53 3.06
N TYR A 156 3.34 -20.85 3.99
CA TYR A 156 2.96 -22.22 4.31
C TYR A 156 2.44 -22.99 3.07
N LYS A 157 1.51 -22.39 2.31
CA LYS A 157 0.96 -23.01 1.09
C LYS A 157 2.04 -23.16 0.01
N TYR A 158 2.87 -22.13 -0.15
CA TYR A 158 3.96 -22.16 -1.13
C TYR A 158 4.99 -23.25 -0.81
N LEU A 159 5.46 -23.32 0.44
CA LEU A 159 6.41 -24.33 0.89
C LEU A 159 5.81 -25.73 0.75
N ARG A 160 4.56 -25.94 1.19
CA ARG A 160 3.89 -27.24 1.05
C ARG A 160 3.82 -27.74 -0.41
N ASN A 161 3.65 -26.83 -1.36
CA ASN A 161 3.52 -27.18 -2.78
C ASN A 161 4.85 -27.27 -3.53
N ASN A 162 5.94 -26.73 -2.98
CA ASN A 162 7.22 -26.61 -3.68
C ASN A 162 8.39 -27.19 -2.88
N PHE A 163 8.13 -27.90 -1.78
CA PHE A 163 9.16 -28.39 -0.86
C PHE A 163 10.22 -29.20 -1.62
N ASP A 164 9.79 -30.18 -2.41
CA ASP A 164 10.66 -31.09 -3.18
C ASP A 164 11.52 -30.40 -4.25
N ARG A 165 11.19 -29.16 -4.64
CA ARG A 165 11.96 -28.37 -5.62
C ARG A 165 12.94 -27.40 -4.94
N LEU A 166 12.77 -27.17 -3.64
CA LEU A 166 13.57 -26.26 -2.83
C LEU A 166 14.65 -26.99 -2.03
N THR A 167 14.60 -28.32 -2.02
CA THR A 167 15.55 -29.26 -1.39
C THR A 167 16.10 -30.19 -2.44
#